data_AF-A0AAW6DH52-F1
#
_entry.id   AF-A0AAW6DH52-F1
#
_cell.length_a   1.000
_cell.length_b   1.000
_cell.length_c   1.000
_cell.angle_alpha   90.00
_cell.angle_beta   90.00
_cell.angle_gamma   90.00
#
_symmetry.space_group_name_H-M   'P 1'
#
loop_
_entity.id
_entity.type
_entity.pdbx_description
1 polymer ?
#
loop_
_entity_poly.entity_id
_entity_poly.type
_entity_poly.pdbx_seq_one_letter_code
_entity_poly.pdbx_strand_id
1 'polypeptide(L)'
;MQHEKSEAECKAVVWYQMEGKERIQNLKVKLEKTGIRQFSISPEGVCCVPEGKYFRRVGMLRAFPAHETKILIQYLHKDHIHAVKKGKYLWLSWGKERK
;
A
#
# COMPACT_ATOMS: atom_id res chain seq x y z
N MET A 1 -27.68 -4.55 5.19
CA MET A 1 -26.56 -3.68 5.63
C MET A 1 -25.44 -4.40 6.40
N GLN A 2 -25.64 -5.53 7.09
CA GLN A 2 -24.53 -6.26 7.74
C GLN A 2 -23.69 -7.13 6.77
N HIS A 3 -24.29 -7.65 5.68
CA HIS A 3 -23.60 -8.53 4.72
C HIS A 3 -22.52 -7.81 3.87
N GLU A 4 -22.74 -6.56 3.44
CA GLU A 4 -21.78 -5.84 2.57
C GLU A 4 -20.46 -5.48 3.28
N LYS A 5 -20.50 -5.21 4.60
CA LYS A 5 -19.29 -4.96 5.39
C LYS A 5 -18.39 -6.20 5.42
N SER A 6 -18.99 -7.38 5.54
CA SER A 6 -18.28 -8.67 5.55
C SER A 6 -17.64 -8.99 4.20
N GLU A 7 -18.30 -8.71 3.09
CA GLU A 7 -17.77 -9.00 1.75
C GLU A 7 -16.65 -8.03 1.33
N ALA A 8 -16.79 -6.74 1.65
CA ALA A 8 -15.74 -5.74 1.38
C ALA A 8 -14.49 -6.00 2.25
N GLU A 9 -14.67 -6.32 3.53
CA GLU A 9 -13.58 -6.83 4.39
C GLU A 9 -12.92 -8.06 3.78
N CYS A 10 -13.71 -8.98 3.23
CA CYS A 10 -13.18 -10.16 2.56
C CYS A 10 -12.27 -9.81 1.37
N LYS A 11 -12.65 -8.88 0.48
CA LYS A 11 -11.87 -8.59 -0.74
C LYS A 11 -10.49 -8.01 -0.46
N ALA A 12 -10.37 -7.01 0.41
CA ALA A 12 -9.07 -6.42 0.71
C ALA A 12 -8.14 -7.39 1.44
N VAL A 13 -8.69 -8.15 2.37
CA VAL A 13 -7.94 -9.15 3.14
C VAL A 13 -7.49 -10.28 2.23
N VAL A 14 -8.39 -10.85 1.44
CA VAL A 14 -8.08 -11.90 0.47
C VAL A 14 -7.03 -11.42 -0.51
N TRP A 15 -7.20 -10.23 -1.11
CA TRP A 15 -6.20 -9.67 -2.02
C TRP A 15 -4.83 -9.56 -1.34
N TYR A 16 -4.78 -8.99 -0.13
CA TYR A 16 -3.52 -8.80 0.58
C TYR A 16 -2.84 -10.14 0.92
N GLN A 17 -3.60 -11.13 1.39
CA GLN A 17 -3.07 -12.44 1.75
C GLN A 17 -2.64 -13.25 0.53
N MET A 18 -3.39 -13.18 -0.57
CA MET A 18 -3.11 -13.96 -1.78
C MET A 18 -1.97 -13.41 -2.61
N GLU A 19 -1.88 -12.08 -2.77
CA GLU A 19 -0.89 -11.46 -3.66
C GLU A 19 -0.34 -10.11 -3.19
N GLY A 20 -1.14 -9.32 -2.46
CA GLY A 20 -0.79 -7.96 -2.11
C GLY A 20 0.43 -7.86 -1.21
N LYS A 21 0.53 -8.73 -0.20
CA LYS A 21 1.66 -8.78 0.73
C LYS A 21 2.96 -9.03 0.00
N GLU A 22 3.03 -10.08 -0.80
CA GLU A 22 4.24 -10.42 -1.57
C GLU A 22 4.63 -9.28 -2.52
N ARG A 23 3.67 -8.73 -3.27
CA ARG A 23 3.94 -7.64 -4.22
C ARG A 23 4.47 -6.38 -3.52
N ILE A 24 3.89 -6.02 -2.38
CA ILE A 24 4.32 -4.85 -1.60
C ILE A 24 5.72 -5.10 -1.00
N GLN A 25 5.99 -6.30 -0.47
CA GLN A 25 7.32 -6.65 0.06
C GLN A 25 8.39 -6.64 -1.04
N ASN A 26 8.09 -7.19 -2.23
CA ASN A 26 9.00 -7.16 -3.38
C ASN A 26 9.32 -5.73 -3.81
N LEU A 27 8.31 -4.85 -3.85
CA LEU A 27 8.53 -3.44 -4.16
C LEU A 27 9.34 -2.73 -3.07
N LYS A 28 9.07 -3.02 -1.80
CA LYS A 28 9.84 -2.53 -0.65
C LYS A 28 11.32 -2.90 -0.79
N VAL A 29 11.64 -4.18 -0.98
CA VAL A 29 13.03 -4.66 -1.14
C VAL A 29 13.72 -3.97 -2.33
N LYS A 30 13.02 -3.80 -3.45
CA LYS A 30 13.53 -3.08 -4.62
C LYS A 30 13.85 -1.61 -4.30
N LEU A 31 12.94 -0.92 -3.60
CA LEU A 31 13.10 0.49 -3.24
C LEU A 31 14.19 0.71 -2.19
N GLU A 32 14.32 -0.19 -1.22
CA GLU A 32 15.35 -0.14 -0.19
C GLU A 32 16.77 -0.18 -0.76
N LYS A 33 17.00 -0.96 -1.83
CA LYS A 33 18.29 -0.98 -2.56
C LYS A 33 18.70 0.39 -3.13
N THR A 34 17.72 1.29 -3.29
CA THR A 34 17.92 2.67 -3.78
C THR A 34 17.79 3.72 -2.68
N GLY A 35 17.73 3.31 -1.41
CA GLY A 35 17.57 4.21 -0.26
C GLY A 35 16.16 4.78 -0.08
N ILE A 36 15.18 4.34 -0.87
CA ILE A 36 13.80 4.81 -0.80
C ILE A 36 13.02 3.95 0.20
N ARG A 37 12.30 4.60 1.10
CA ARG A 37 11.53 3.94 2.18
C ARG A 37 10.05 4.30 2.22
N GLN A 38 9.56 4.94 1.17
CA GLN A 38 8.15 5.29 1.06
C GLN A 38 7.71 5.32 -0.40
N PHE A 39 6.44 4.99 -0.63
CA PHE A 39 5.78 5.19 -1.91
C PHE A 39 4.27 5.41 -1.70
N SER A 40 3.62 5.97 -2.72
CA SER A 40 2.18 6.16 -2.80
C SER A 40 1.55 5.14 -3.74
N ILE A 41 0.31 4.75 -3.47
CA ILE A 41 -0.53 3.91 -4.32
C ILE A 41 -1.76 4.72 -4.72
N SER A 42 -2.02 4.84 -6.02
CA SER A 42 -3.25 5.46 -6.53
C SER A 42 -4.46 4.51 -6.42
N PRO A 43 -5.72 4.99 -6.59
CA PRO A 43 -6.88 4.11 -6.64
C PRO A 43 -6.80 3.02 -7.71
N GLU A 44 -6.09 3.30 -8.80
CA GLU A 44 -5.86 2.36 -9.89
C GLU A 44 -4.72 1.36 -9.59
N GLY A 45 -4.06 1.48 -8.43
CA GLY A 45 -2.96 0.60 -8.02
C GLY A 45 -1.57 1.04 -8.52
N VAL A 46 -1.43 2.23 -9.10
CA VAL A 46 -0.13 2.72 -9.57
C VAL A 46 0.75 3.10 -8.38
N CYS A 47 1.96 2.55 -8.30
CA CYS A 47 2.91 2.86 -7.24
C CYS A 47 3.89 3.95 -7.69
N CYS A 48 3.99 5.04 -6.93
CA CYS A 48 4.86 6.16 -7.23
C CYS A 48 5.71 6.60 -6.03
N VAL A 49 6.97 6.98 -6.27
CA VAL A 49 7.87 7.57 -5.27
C VAL A 49 8.06 9.07 -5.56
N PRO A 50 8.26 9.91 -4.53
CA PRO A 50 8.66 11.30 -4.73
C PRO A 50 10.04 11.40 -5.40
N GLU A 51 10.18 12.30 -6.37
CA GLU A 51 11.43 12.61 -7.06
C GLU A 51 11.50 14.12 -7.32
N GLY A 52 12.04 14.85 -6.34
CA GLY A 52 12.03 16.32 -6.36
C GLY A 52 10.61 16.88 -6.31
N LYS A 53 10.22 17.66 -7.34
CA LYS A 53 8.87 18.21 -7.51
C LYS A 53 7.88 17.24 -8.16
N TYR A 54 8.37 16.09 -8.63
CA TYR A 54 7.60 15.14 -9.43
C TYR A 54 7.47 13.80 -8.71
N PHE A 55 6.75 12.90 -9.36
CA PHE A 55 6.55 11.52 -8.92
C PHE A 55 7.00 10.57 -10.01
N ARG A 56 7.80 9.57 -9.64
CA ARG A 56 8.24 8.51 -10.55
C ARG A 56 7.49 7.22 -10.28
N ARG A 57 6.92 6.63 -11.34
CA ARG A 57 6.28 5.31 -11.25
C ARG A 57 7.34 4.23 -11.00
N VAL A 58 7.06 3.36 -10.03
CA VAL A 58 7.97 2.27 -9.62
C VAL A 58 7.32 0.89 -9.67
N GLY A 59 6.00 0.83 -9.80
CA GLY A 59 5.25 -0.43 -9.84
C GLY A 59 3.77 -0.27 -10.15
N MET A 60 3.07 -1.40 -10.13
CA MET A 60 1.63 -1.52 -10.31
C MET A 60 1.12 -2.68 -9.46
N LEU A 61 0.13 -2.41 -8.62
CA LEU A 61 -0.60 -3.40 -7.84
C LEU A 61 -1.94 -3.65 -8.54
N ARG A 62 -2.00 -4.72 -9.35
CA ARG A 62 -3.26 -5.09 -10.03
C ARG A 62 -4.32 -5.45 -8.99
N ALA A 63 -5.58 -5.17 -9.32
CA ALA A 63 -6.74 -5.42 -8.46
C ALA A 63 -6.65 -4.77 -7.06
N PHE A 64 -5.94 -3.64 -6.95
CA PHE A 64 -5.79 -2.94 -5.68
C PHE A 64 -7.15 -2.53 -5.08
N PRO A 65 -7.46 -2.91 -3.82
CA PRO A 65 -8.76 -2.66 -3.19
C PRO A 65 -8.85 -1.22 -2.65
N ALA A 66 -9.00 -0.25 -3.55
CA ALA A 66 -8.97 1.17 -3.21
C ALA A 66 -10.11 1.63 -2.28
N HIS A 67 -11.27 0.98 -2.36
CA HIS A 67 -12.45 1.32 -1.56
C HIS A 67 -12.32 0.83 -0.10
N GLU A 68 -11.54 -0.22 0.12
CA GLU A 68 -11.39 -0.92 1.40
C GLU A 68 -10.05 -0.62 2.10
N THR A 69 -9.42 0.51 1.75
CA THR A 69 -8.12 0.95 2.27
C THR A 69 -8.02 0.98 3.80
N LYS A 70 -9.12 1.22 4.54
CA LYS A 70 -9.12 1.20 6.01
C LYS A 70 -8.73 -0.17 6.57
N ILE A 71 -9.24 -1.25 5.98
CA ILE A 71 -8.96 -2.63 6.42
C ILE A 71 -7.53 -3.00 6.01
N LEU A 72 -7.15 -2.66 4.78
CA LEU A 72 -5.80 -2.89 4.27
C LEU A 72 -4.72 -2.25 5.16
N ILE A 73 -4.97 -1.02 5.66
CA ILE A 73 -4.06 -0.34 6.60
C ILE A 73 -3.79 -1.19 7.85
N GLN A 74 -4.81 -1.83 8.43
CA GLN A 74 -4.63 -2.67 9.62
C GLN A 74 -3.71 -3.86 9.34
N TYR A 75 -3.82 -4.47 8.16
CA TYR A 75 -2.97 -5.60 7.76
C TYR A 75 -1.54 -5.17 7.43
N LEU A 76 -1.37 -4.03 6.77
CA LEU A 76 -0.06 -3.43 6.51
C LEU A 76 0.68 -3.13 7.83
N HIS A 77 -0.03 -2.58 8.83
CA HIS A 77 0.56 -2.29 10.14
C HIS A 77 1.02 -3.57 10.87
N LYS A 78 0.28 -4.67 10.77
CA LYS A 78 0.69 -5.99 11.30
C LYS A 78 1.98 -6.50 10.67
N ASP A 79 2.25 -6.13 9.42
CA ASP A 79 3.49 -6.47 8.70
C ASP A 79 4.57 -5.36 8.79
N HIS A 80 4.47 -4.49 9.80
CA HIS A 80 5.41 -3.39 10.08
C HIS A 80 5.58 -2.41 8.91
N ILE A 81 4.55 -2.24 8.09
CA ILE A 81 4.45 -1.20 7.06
C ILE A 81 3.52 -0.13 7.58
N HIS A 82 4.04 1.07 7.82
CA HIS A 82 3.22 2.21 8.15
C HIS A 82 2.42 2.63 6.91
N ALA A 83 1.11 2.84 7.08
CA ALA A 83 0.22 3.18 5.99
C ALA A 83 -0.76 4.29 6.40
N VAL A 84 -0.88 5.32 5.56
CA VAL A 84 -1.74 6.51 5.79
C VAL A 84 -2.44 6.90 4.50
N LYS A 85 -3.76 7.14 4.57
CA LYS A 85 -4.51 7.70 3.45
C LYS A 85 -4.32 9.22 3.38
N LYS A 86 -3.85 9.75 2.25
CA LYS A 86 -3.76 11.19 1.97
C LYS A 86 -4.50 11.49 0.67
N GLY A 87 -5.66 12.14 0.77
CA GLY A 87 -6.57 12.30 -0.36
C GLY A 87 -7.00 10.95 -0.94
N LYS A 88 -6.86 10.78 -2.26
CA LYS A 88 -7.16 9.51 -2.95
C LYS A 88 -6.03 8.48 -2.90
N TYR A 89 -4.86 8.83 -2.36
CA TYR A 89 -3.68 7.97 -2.37
C TYR A 89 -3.47 7.30 -1.02
N LEU A 90 -3.01 6.05 -1.05
CA LEU A 90 -2.51 5.34 0.12
C LEU A 90 -0.98 5.46 0.14
N TRP A 91 -0.44 6.07 1.19
CA TRP A 91 1.01 6.20 1.38
C TRP A 91 1.52 5.12 2.29
N LEU A 92 2.55 4.42 1.84
CA LEU A 92 3.24 3.38 2.58
C LEU A 92 4.65 3.87 2.92
N SER A 93 5.10 3.62 4.14
CA SER A 93 6.47 3.86 4.59
C SER A 93 6.93 2.80 5.58
N TRP A 94 8.24 2.66 5.73
CA TRP A 94 8.83 1.69 6.66
C TRP A 94 10.22 2.14 7.15
N GLY A 95 10.73 1.46 8.17
CA GLY A 95 11.95 1.84 8.88
C GLY A 95 11.68 2.87 9.99
N LYS A 96 12.69 3.16 10.80
CA LYS A 96 12.54 4.06 11.96
C LYS A 96 12.23 5.49 11.50
N GLU A 97 11.19 6.10 12.07
CA GLU A 97 11.14 7.55 12.23
C GLU A 97 12.44 7.96 12.93
N ARG A 98 13.32 8.70 12.23
CA ARG A 98 14.37 9.42 12.93
C ARG A 98 13.64 10.51 13.71
N LYS A 99 13.51 10.32 15.02
CA LYS A 99 13.21 11.39 15.96
C LYS A 99 14.27 12.48 15.84
#